data_AF-A0A3N5L6U0-F1
#
_entry.id   AF-A0A3N5L6U0-F1
#
_cell.length_a   1.000
_cell.length_b   1.000
_cell.length_c   1.000
_cell.angle_alpha   90.00
_cell.angle_beta   90.00
_cell.angle_gamma   90.00
#
_symmetry.space_group_name_H-M   'P 1'
#
loop_
_entity.id
_entity.type
_entity.pdbx_description
1 polymer ?
#
loop_
_entity_poly.entity_id
_entity_poly.type
_entity_poly.pdbx_seq_one_letter_code
_entity_poly.pdbx_strand_id
1 'polypeptide(L)'
;MPSGPFAFATLAAVQPPSESRSVLYEVNFEADAAISGPFDTWLRDHVADVLQSDGFRSAEILDDDSAPPGRIRRIVQYRLHDRTALERYLATVAPRLEEAGRVRFGERYSATPRVLPHREEFVLGAFSTENCLNCGEVLRGQHCSHCGQHAQVRVLSMWGLVKDVVGDLLNADSRVWRTLWPLGFRPGLLTQDYLRGRRARYTPPFRMYLVLSVVFFVLASLEDPGRALEFNVDENAANIQLRDDAAAADGAGKPVVVDTKPGPGGPMYKARPLDEDARKLIEGIVARVPASEREAIRAQLEREMSQASPEDRAVARRFMADPCGEENLRVDVGAEFEPLEERLRGACRKIVADQQGFGRAIFDNVPKMMFIFLPLIAGVLALLYLRSGRYYVEHLLFVVHFHAFFFLAGIVALLLDHLAALLSGGAARLVESVQGFYGAACVFYVPWYLLMALRRVYGQSWWKTVPKFGILGIAYFVSLVLTAIGLLAYTALTL
;
A
#
# COMPACT_ATOMS: atom_id res chain seq x y z
N MET A 1 -7.91 15.50 -26.01
CA MET A 1 -8.94 14.74 -25.28
C MET A 1 -8.96 15.26 -23.85
N PRO A 2 -10.06 15.85 -23.36
CA PRO A 2 -10.01 16.69 -22.18
C PRO A 2 -9.77 15.85 -20.92
N SER A 3 -8.69 16.20 -20.25
CA SER A 3 -8.20 15.73 -18.96
C SER A 3 -8.87 16.49 -17.83
N GLY A 4 -9.82 15.87 -17.13
CA GLY A 4 -10.34 16.34 -15.86
C GLY A 4 -10.09 15.29 -14.76
N PRO A 5 -9.59 15.65 -13.58
CA PRO A 5 -9.42 14.70 -12.49
C PRO A 5 -10.79 14.51 -11.84
N PHE A 6 -11.36 13.31 -11.96
CA PHE A 6 -12.45 12.89 -11.09
C PHE A 6 -11.90 12.81 -9.66
N ALA A 7 -12.00 13.91 -8.92
CA ALA A 7 -11.97 13.87 -7.47
C ALA A 7 -13.16 13.02 -7.05
N PHE A 8 -12.90 11.79 -6.61
CA PHE A 8 -13.93 10.91 -6.09
C PHE A 8 -14.42 11.49 -4.76
N ALA A 9 -15.41 12.36 -4.82
CA ALA A 9 -16.24 12.71 -3.68
C ALA A 9 -16.78 11.41 -3.07
N THR A 10 -16.77 11.37 -1.73
CA THR A 10 -17.19 10.25 -0.90
C THR A 10 -18.46 9.62 -1.45
N LEU A 11 -18.35 8.36 -1.86
CA LEU A 11 -19.43 7.65 -2.53
C LEU A 11 -20.45 7.17 -1.49
N ALA A 12 -21.64 7.76 -1.47
CA ALA A 12 -22.75 7.29 -0.66
C ALA A 12 -23.61 6.33 -1.49
N ALA A 13 -23.85 5.12 -0.97
CA ALA A 13 -24.84 4.24 -1.56
C ALA A 13 -26.24 4.81 -1.31
N VAL A 14 -26.98 5.12 -2.37
CA VAL A 14 -28.39 5.51 -2.27
C VAL A 14 -29.20 4.36 -2.86
N GLN A 15 -29.95 3.68 -2.01
CA GLN A 15 -31.09 2.89 -2.48
C GLN A 15 -32.26 3.86 -2.63
N PRO A 16 -32.82 4.08 -3.83
CA PRO A 16 -34.18 4.61 -3.90
C PRO A 16 -35.10 3.56 -3.23
N PRO A 17 -35.99 3.98 -2.31
CA PRO A 17 -36.91 3.04 -1.67
C PRO A 17 -37.74 2.29 -2.73
N SER A 18 -37.93 0.99 -2.53
CA SER A 18 -38.54 0.07 -3.50
C SER A 18 -40.02 0.35 -3.81
N GLU A 19 -40.67 1.24 -3.07
CA GLU A 19 -42.09 1.57 -3.21
C GLU A 19 -42.34 2.96 -3.86
N SER A 20 -41.29 3.73 -4.15
CA SER A 20 -41.39 5.10 -4.66
C SER A 20 -40.68 5.28 -6.00
N ARG A 21 -41.06 4.52 -7.03
CA ARG A 21 -40.61 4.86 -8.39
C ARG A 21 -41.36 6.12 -8.81
N SER A 22 -40.72 7.26 -8.62
CA SER A 22 -41.15 8.53 -9.19
C SER A 22 -41.40 8.34 -10.68
N VAL A 23 -42.43 9.00 -11.20
CA VAL A 23 -42.74 8.97 -12.63
C VAL A 23 -42.55 10.37 -13.16
N LEU A 24 -41.83 10.49 -14.27
CA LEU A 24 -41.76 11.73 -15.02
C LEU A 24 -42.83 11.66 -16.11
N TYR A 25 -43.81 12.54 -16.03
CA TYR A 25 -44.83 12.67 -17.06
C TYR A 25 -44.50 13.88 -17.92
N GLU A 26 -44.18 13.66 -19.19
CA GLU A 26 -43.80 14.70 -20.13
C GLU A 26 -44.93 14.94 -21.12
N VAL A 27 -45.28 16.20 -21.37
CA VAL A 27 -46.27 16.55 -22.40
C VAL A 27 -45.66 17.59 -23.32
N ASN A 28 -45.62 17.25 -24.60
CA ASN A 28 -45.12 18.13 -25.64
C ASN A 28 -46.29 18.91 -26.25
N PHE A 29 -46.26 20.21 -26.07
CA PHE A 29 -47.25 21.16 -26.55
C PHE A 29 -46.71 21.86 -27.81
N GLU A 30 -47.39 21.74 -28.94
CA GLU A 30 -47.07 22.50 -30.16
C GLU A 30 -48.19 23.46 -30.51
N ALA A 31 -47.86 24.73 -30.77
CA ALA A 31 -48.83 25.76 -31.14
C ALA A 31 -48.33 26.65 -32.31
N ASP A 32 -49.24 27.32 -33.01
CA ASP A 32 -48.86 28.36 -33.98
C ASP A 32 -48.15 29.54 -33.30
N ALA A 33 -47.06 30.03 -33.89
CA ALA A 33 -46.29 31.14 -33.33
C ALA A 33 -47.13 32.42 -33.13
N ALA A 34 -48.16 32.61 -33.97
CA ALA A 34 -49.09 33.74 -33.90
C ALA A 34 -49.94 33.78 -32.62
N ILE A 35 -50.13 32.66 -31.92
CA ILE A 35 -50.92 32.58 -30.69
C ILE A 35 -50.07 32.40 -29.43
N SER A 36 -48.75 32.54 -29.54
CA SER A 36 -47.77 32.30 -28.47
C SER A 36 -48.11 32.96 -27.13
N GLY A 37 -48.44 34.25 -27.11
CA GLY A 37 -48.76 34.97 -25.86
C GLY A 37 -49.98 34.41 -25.12
N PRO A 38 -51.17 34.37 -25.75
CA PRO A 38 -52.36 33.75 -25.15
C PRO A 38 -52.17 32.27 -24.81
N PHE A 39 -51.40 31.55 -25.62
CA PHE A 39 -51.08 30.14 -25.41
C PHE A 39 -50.22 29.95 -24.15
N ASP A 40 -49.11 30.68 -23.99
CA ASP A 40 -48.22 30.57 -22.83
C ASP A 40 -48.91 30.99 -21.53
N THR A 41 -49.88 31.91 -21.61
CA THR A 41 -50.70 32.29 -20.45
C THR A 41 -51.63 31.17 -20.03
N TRP A 42 -52.36 30.60 -20.99
CA TRP A 42 -53.19 29.43 -20.72
C TRP A 42 -52.38 28.22 -20.25
N LEU A 43 -51.19 28.00 -20.80
CA LEU A 43 -50.33 26.87 -20.42
C LEU A 43 -49.92 26.96 -18.95
N ARG A 44 -49.63 28.16 -18.44
CA ARG A 44 -49.34 28.36 -17.00
C ARG A 44 -50.53 27.98 -16.12
N ASP A 45 -51.74 28.41 -16.49
CA ASP A 45 -52.97 28.05 -15.76
C ASP A 45 -53.25 26.54 -15.85
N HIS A 46 -53.07 25.95 -17.03
CA HIS A 46 -53.20 24.51 -17.26
C HIS A 46 -52.23 23.71 -16.38
N VAL A 47 -50.96 24.12 -16.29
CA VAL A 47 -49.97 23.48 -15.42
C VAL A 47 -50.38 23.60 -13.95
N ALA A 48 -50.89 24.75 -13.52
CA ALA A 48 -51.38 24.95 -12.15
C ALA A 48 -52.56 24.03 -11.83
N ASP A 49 -53.49 23.84 -12.77
CA ASP A 49 -54.62 22.91 -12.62
C ASP A 49 -54.15 21.44 -12.53
N VAL A 50 -53.15 21.05 -13.33
CA VAL A 50 -52.57 19.69 -13.25
C VAL A 50 -51.89 19.46 -11.91
N LEU A 51 -51.14 20.44 -11.40
CA LEU A 51 -50.46 20.36 -10.10
C LEU A 51 -51.42 20.27 -8.90
N GLN A 52 -52.71 20.60 -9.05
CA GLN A 52 -53.72 20.37 -8.02
C GLN A 52 -54.12 18.89 -7.90
N SER A 53 -53.71 18.03 -8.83
CA SER A 53 -54.03 16.61 -8.80
C SER A 53 -53.16 15.86 -7.78
N ASP A 54 -53.78 14.97 -7.00
CA ASP A 54 -53.10 14.19 -5.98
C ASP A 54 -51.88 13.43 -6.53
N GLY A 55 -50.71 13.66 -5.91
CA GLY A 55 -49.47 12.96 -6.23
C GLY A 55 -48.55 13.66 -7.24
N PHE A 56 -48.95 14.82 -7.79
CA PHE A 56 -48.05 15.72 -8.52
C PHE A 56 -47.27 16.61 -7.55
N ARG A 57 -45.94 16.70 -7.72
CA ARG A 57 -45.02 17.44 -6.84
C ARG A 57 -44.56 18.78 -7.42
N SER A 58 -44.20 18.76 -8.69
CA SER A 58 -43.60 19.91 -9.37
C SER A 58 -43.78 19.78 -10.88
N ALA A 59 -43.69 20.90 -11.58
CA ALA A 59 -43.67 20.95 -13.03
C ALA A 59 -42.62 21.96 -13.49
N GLU A 60 -41.98 21.68 -14.62
CA GLU A 60 -41.09 22.60 -15.31
C GLU A 60 -41.60 22.78 -16.75
N ILE A 61 -41.62 24.01 -17.25
CA ILE A 61 -41.94 24.33 -18.64
C ILE A 61 -40.61 24.66 -19.33
N LEU A 62 -40.31 23.92 -20.39
CA LEU A 62 -39.09 24.04 -21.18
C LEU A 62 -39.44 24.53 -22.58
N ASP A 63 -38.60 25.38 -23.15
CA ASP A 63 -38.68 25.75 -24.55
C ASP A 63 -37.91 24.76 -25.42
N ASP A 64 -38.47 24.42 -26.59
CA ASP A 64 -37.77 23.64 -27.61
C ASP A 64 -37.58 24.47 -28.88
N ASP A 65 -36.36 24.99 -29.04
CA ASP A 65 -35.93 25.80 -30.18
C ASP A 65 -35.88 25.01 -31.50
N SER A 66 -36.06 23.69 -31.48
CA SER A 66 -36.11 22.84 -32.68
C SER A 66 -37.49 22.78 -33.34
N ALA A 67 -38.45 23.58 -32.88
CA ALA A 67 -39.79 23.64 -33.45
C ALA A 67 -39.77 24.00 -34.96
N PRO A 68 -40.67 23.43 -35.79
CA PRO A 68 -40.78 23.79 -37.20
C PRO A 68 -41.03 25.29 -37.42
N PRO A 69 -40.58 25.87 -38.55
CA PRO A 69 -40.82 27.28 -38.85
C PRO A 69 -42.31 27.63 -38.79
N GLY A 70 -42.66 28.69 -38.04
CA GLY A 70 -44.04 29.13 -37.84
C GLY A 70 -44.79 28.47 -36.67
N ARG A 71 -44.17 27.52 -35.98
CA ARG A 71 -44.72 26.86 -34.78
C ARG A 71 -43.80 27.13 -33.58
N ILE A 72 -44.35 27.04 -32.38
CA ILE A 72 -43.62 27.01 -31.11
C ILE A 72 -43.86 25.66 -30.43
N ARG A 73 -42.86 25.17 -29.71
CA ARG A 73 -43.01 23.96 -28.89
C ARG A 73 -42.62 24.25 -27.44
N ARG A 74 -43.51 23.89 -26.50
CA ARG A 74 -43.28 23.91 -25.06
C ARG A 74 -43.31 22.48 -24.55
N ILE A 75 -42.32 22.08 -23.78
CA ILE A 75 -42.26 20.76 -23.15
C ILE A 75 -42.55 20.94 -21.67
N VAL A 76 -43.60 20.30 -21.16
CA VAL A 76 -43.90 20.33 -19.73
C VAL A 76 -43.52 19.00 -19.10
N GLN A 77 -42.68 19.04 -18.09
CA GLN A 77 -42.24 17.87 -17.33
C GLN A 77 -42.80 17.89 -15.92
N TYR A 78 -43.64 16.91 -15.60
CA TYR A 78 -44.29 16.75 -14.30
C TYR A 78 -43.59 15.69 -13.44
N ARG A 79 -43.23 16.12 -12.23
CA ARG A 79 -42.79 15.39 -11.03
C ARG A 79 -43.86 14.58 -10.32
N LEU A 80 -43.95 13.25 -10.39
CA LEU A 80 -44.94 12.50 -9.56
C LEU A 80 -44.33 11.63 -8.46
N HIS A 81 -45.10 11.42 -7.40
CA HIS A 81 -44.77 10.51 -6.28
C HIS A 81 -44.68 9.05 -6.73
N ASP A 82 -45.68 8.58 -7.47
CA ASP A 82 -45.83 7.19 -7.89
C ASP A 82 -46.66 7.08 -9.17
N ARG A 83 -46.70 5.86 -9.72
CA ARG A 83 -47.43 5.54 -10.96
C ARG A 83 -48.95 5.53 -10.78
N THR A 84 -49.45 5.18 -9.60
CA THR A 84 -50.88 5.10 -9.31
C THR A 84 -51.54 6.48 -9.38
N ALA A 85 -50.83 7.52 -8.91
CA ALA A 85 -51.25 8.91 -9.04
C ALA A 85 -51.41 9.32 -10.52
N LEU A 86 -50.46 8.93 -11.38
CA LEU A 86 -50.54 9.22 -12.81
C LEU A 86 -51.73 8.51 -13.46
N GLU A 87 -51.93 7.23 -13.18
CA GLU A 87 -53.04 6.44 -13.74
C GLU A 87 -54.40 7.02 -13.34
N ARG A 88 -54.53 7.51 -12.10
CA ARG A 88 -55.74 8.21 -11.64
C ARG A 88 -55.97 9.51 -12.39
N TYR A 89 -54.94 10.35 -12.53
CA TYR A 89 -55.01 11.61 -13.27
C TYR A 89 -55.44 11.41 -14.73
N LEU A 90 -54.83 10.43 -15.41
CA LEU A 90 -55.14 10.10 -16.81
C LEU A 90 -56.58 9.62 -16.98
N ALA A 91 -57.13 8.92 -15.99
CA ALA A 91 -58.50 8.41 -16.04
C ALA A 91 -59.57 9.46 -15.72
N THR A 92 -59.27 10.47 -14.88
CA THR A 92 -60.30 11.38 -14.34
C THR A 92 -60.15 12.83 -14.78
N VAL A 93 -58.94 13.39 -14.74
CA VAL A 93 -58.71 14.83 -14.93
C VAL A 93 -58.24 15.14 -16.35
N ALA A 94 -57.33 14.34 -16.90
CA ALA A 94 -56.71 14.58 -18.21
C ALA A 94 -57.74 14.80 -19.35
N PRO A 95 -58.81 13.99 -19.50
CA PRO A 95 -59.74 14.16 -20.62
C PRO A 95 -60.44 15.53 -20.63
N ARG A 96 -60.77 16.05 -19.45
CA ARG A 96 -61.43 17.36 -19.29
C ARG A 96 -60.48 18.50 -19.67
N LEU A 97 -59.21 18.41 -19.24
CA LEU A 97 -58.22 19.45 -19.53
C LEU A 97 -57.78 19.45 -21.00
N GLU A 98 -57.70 18.28 -21.62
CA GLU A 98 -57.46 18.15 -23.07
C GLU A 98 -58.58 18.80 -23.87
N GLU A 99 -59.84 18.56 -23.49
CA GLU A 99 -60.99 19.16 -24.15
C GLU A 99 -61.01 20.69 -23.99
N ALA A 100 -60.68 21.20 -22.80
CA ALA A 100 -60.57 22.65 -22.57
C ALA A 100 -59.54 23.32 -23.49
N GLY A 101 -58.41 22.64 -23.75
CA GLY A 101 -57.39 23.11 -24.71
C GLY A 101 -57.90 23.11 -26.15
N ARG A 102 -58.56 22.02 -26.58
CA ARG A 102 -59.15 21.90 -27.92
C ARG A 102 -60.21 22.96 -28.19
N VAL A 103 -61.13 23.19 -27.23
CA VAL A 103 -62.17 24.22 -27.34
C VAL A 103 -61.57 25.62 -27.48
N ARG A 104 -60.46 25.90 -26.79
CA ARG A 104 -59.85 27.24 -26.78
C ARG A 104 -59.02 27.55 -28.02
N PHE A 105 -58.25 26.59 -28.52
CA PHE A 105 -57.27 26.84 -29.59
C PHE A 105 -57.58 26.12 -30.91
N GLY A 106 -58.49 25.14 -30.91
CA GLY A 106 -58.83 24.33 -32.08
C GLY A 106 -57.61 23.61 -32.66
N GLU A 107 -57.48 23.61 -33.99
CA GLU A 107 -56.37 22.95 -34.71
C GLU A 107 -55.03 23.71 -34.61
N ARG A 108 -55.00 24.88 -33.98
CA ARG A 108 -53.79 25.72 -33.84
C ARG A 108 -52.85 25.23 -32.74
N TYR A 109 -53.23 24.16 -32.04
CA TYR A 109 -52.47 23.57 -30.94
C TYR A 109 -52.62 22.04 -30.92
N SER A 110 -51.59 21.32 -30.46
CA SER A 110 -51.63 19.88 -30.22
C SER A 110 -50.81 19.47 -28.98
N ALA A 111 -51.30 18.46 -28.26
CA ALA A 111 -50.68 17.88 -27.08
C ALA A 111 -50.23 16.45 -27.37
N THR A 112 -48.98 16.11 -27.08
CA THR A 112 -48.51 14.71 -27.15
C THR A 112 -47.93 14.30 -25.79
N PRO A 113 -48.67 13.49 -25.00
CA PRO A 113 -48.19 13.03 -23.70
C PRO A 113 -47.24 11.81 -23.84
N ARG A 114 -46.28 11.71 -22.93
CA ARG A 114 -45.33 10.60 -22.81
C ARG A 114 -45.05 10.29 -21.35
N VAL A 115 -45.16 9.02 -20.98
CA VAL A 115 -44.82 8.54 -19.64
C VAL A 115 -43.39 8.02 -19.63
N LEU A 116 -42.54 8.63 -18.80
CA LEU A 116 -41.14 8.28 -18.63
C LEU A 116 -40.97 7.62 -17.26
N PRO A 117 -40.99 6.27 -17.17
CA PRO A 117 -40.76 5.59 -15.92
C PRO A 117 -39.33 5.84 -15.45
N HIS A 118 -39.17 6.26 -14.20
CA HIS A 118 -37.85 6.42 -13.61
C HIS A 118 -37.15 5.06 -13.55
N ARG A 119 -35.98 4.97 -14.19
CA ARG A 119 -35.13 3.78 -14.17
C ARG A 119 -34.03 3.95 -13.13
N GLU A 120 -33.14 4.91 -13.33
CA GLU A 120 -31.98 5.17 -12.49
C GLU A 120 -31.68 6.67 -12.49
N GLU A 121 -31.25 7.22 -11.34
CA GLU A 121 -30.76 8.59 -11.21
C GLU A 121 -29.26 8.57 -10.87
N PHE A 122 -28.46 9.33 -11.61
CA PHE A 122 -27.03 9.47 -11.35
C PHE A 122 -26.78 10.78 -10.61
N VAL A 123 -26.60 10.69 -9.28
CA VAL A 123 -26.19 11.82 -8.45
C VAL A 123 -24.68 11.83 -8.33
N LEU A 124 -24.06 13.01 -8.46
CA LEU A 124 -22.62 13.17 -8.26
C LEU A 124 -22.25 12.71 -6.84
N GLY A 125 -21.55 11.57 -6.73
CA GLY A 125 -21.20 10.95 -5.45
C GLY A 125 -22.09 9.79 -4.99
N ALA A 126 -23.04 9.29 -5.81
CA ALA A 126 -23.81 8.08 -5.51
C ALA A 126 -23.80 7.09 -6.69
N PHE A 127 -23.75 5.79 -6.39
CA PHE A 127 -23.82 4.70 -7.39
C PHE A 127 -25.05 3.82 -7.17
N SER A 128 -25.65 3.35 -8.27
CA SER A 128 -26.76 2.39 -8.26
C SER A 128 -26.37 1.11 -7.50
N THR A 129 -27.23 0.72 -6.56
CA THR A 129 -27.10 -0.52 -5.77
C THR A 129 -27.82 -1.70 -6.42
N GLU A 130 -28.43 -1.50 -7.60
CA GLU A 130 -29.14 -2.56 -8.32
C GLU A 130 -28.18 -3.49 -9.06
N ASN A 131 -26.99 -3.01 -9.44
CA ASN A 131 -26.00 -3.79 -10.19
C ASN A 131 -24.73 -4.03 -9.37
N CYS A 132 -24.13 -5.20 -9.55
CA CYS A 132 -22.89 -5.57 -8.91
C CYS A 132 -21.73 -4.70 -9.40
N LEU A 133 -21.05 -3.99 -8.51
CA LEU A 133 -19.89 -3.14 -8.87
C LEU A 133 -18.73 -3.91 -9.53
N ASN A 134 -18.63 -5.22 -9.33
CA ASN A 134 -17.55 -6.05 -9.87
C ASN A 134 -17.84 -6.65 -11.24
N CYS A 135 -19.04 -7.17 -11.48
CA CYS A 135 -19.38 -7.86 -12.73
C CYS A 135 -20.52 -7.20 -13.52
N GLY A 136 -21.23 -6.23 -12.95
CA GLY A 136 -22.36 -5.55 -13.59
C GLY A 136 -23.69 -6.30 -13.53
N GLU A 137 -23.72 -7.53 -13.01
CA GLU A 137 -24.95 -8.33 -12.89
C GLU A 137 -25.95 -7.71 -11.92
N VAL A 138 -27.25 -7.83 -12.23
CA VAL A 138 -28.34 -7.35 -11.36
C VAL A 138 -28.33 -8.11 -10.03
N LEU A 139 -28.25 -7.39 -8.92
CA LEU A 139 -28.22 -7.93 -7.56
C LEU A 139 -29.61 -8.39 -7.15
N ARG A 140 -29.79 -9.70 -6.96
CA ARG A 140 -31.05 -10.32 -6.50
C ARG A 140 -31.06 -10.69 -5.01
N GLY A 141 -30.01 -10.35 -4.27
CA GLY A 141 -29.85 -10.71 -2.86
C GLY A 141 -28.64 -10.02 -2.22
N GLN A 142 -28.27 -10.45 -1.01
CA GLN A 142 -27.13 -9.88 -0.27
C GLN A 142 -25.77 -10.14 -0.94
N HIS A 143 -25.69 -11.14 -1.81
CA HIS A 143 -24.52 -11.46 -2.60
C HIS A 143 -24.91 -11.56 -4.08
N CYS A 144 -23.99 -11.16 -4.96
CA CYS A 144 -24.12 -11.35 -6.39
C CYS A 144 -24.06 -12.84 -6.72
N SER A 145 -25.07 -13.35 -7.42
CA SER A 145 -25.16 -14.75 -7.85
C SER A 145 -24.09 -15.14 -8.88
N HIS A 146 -23.56 -14.18 -9.64
CA HIS A 146 -22.56 -14.45 -10.67
C HIS A 146 -21.11 -14.46 -10.14
N CYS A 147 -20.75 -13.45 -9.33
CA CYS A 147 -19.35 -13.27 -8.87
C CYS A 147 -19.15 -13.38 -7.36
N GLY A 148 -20.22 -13.58 -6.57
CA GLY A 148 -20.15 -13.72 -5.11
C GLY A 148 -19.89 -12.43 -4.32
N GLN A 149 -19.83 -11.25 -4.97
CA GLN A 149 -19.63 -9.99 -4.26
C GLN A 149 -20.84 -9.60 -3.39
N HIS A 150 -20.61 -9.17 -2.16
CA HIS A 150 -21.65 -8.60 -1.29
C HIS A 150 -22.28 -7.34 -1.91
N ALA A 151 -23.61 -7.26 -1.91
CA ALA A 151 -24.42 -6.20 -2.54
C ALA A 151 -24.16 -4.83 -1.91
N GLN A 152 -24.07 -4.78 -0.58
CA GLN A 152 -23.67 -3.58 0.15
C GLN A 152 -22.15 -3.57 0.35
N VAL A 153 -21.46 -2.69 -0.38
CA VAL A 153 -20.05 -2.39 -0.15
C VAL A 153 -19.95 -1.37 0.98
N ARG A 154 -19.81 -1.86 2.22
CA ARG A 154 -19.72 -1.02 3.43
C ARG A 154 -18.53 -0.05 3.36
N VAL A 155 -18.72 1.12 3.96
CA VAL A 155 -17.63 2.05 4.29
C VAL A 155 -16.58 1.32 5.12
N LEU A 156 -15.31 1.48 4.78
CA LEU A 156 -14.25 0.72 5.43
C LEU A 156 -14.03 1.28 6.83
N SER A 157 -14.31 0.49 7.85
CA SER A 157 -13.88 0.75 9.21
C SER A 157 -12.63 -0.07 9.52
N MET A 158 -11.74 0.49 10.35
CA MET A 158 -10.56 -0.24 10.84
C MET A 158 -10.93 -1.59 11.46
N TRP A 159 -12.04 -1.64 12.21
CA TRP A 159 -12.50 -2.85 12.87
C TRP A 159 -13.10 -3.89 11.92
N GLY A 160 -13.77 -3.46 10.84
CA GLY A 160 -14.25 -4.37 9.80
C GLY A 160 -13.10 -5.13 9.13
N LEU A 161 -11.99 -4.42 8.87
CA LEU A 161 -10.81 -5.01 8.23
C LEU A 161 -10.10 -6.07 9.06
N VAL A 162 -10.00 -5.86 10.39
CA VAL A 162 -9.39 -6.85 11.29
C VAL A 162 -10.20 -8.16 11.30
N LYS A 163 -11.54 -8.06 11.28
CA LYS A 163 -12.41 -9.24 11.25
C LYS A 163 -12.27 -10.04 9.94
N ASP A 164 -12.17 -9.34 8.81
CA ASP A 164 -12.00 -9.98 7.49
C ASP A 164 -10.68 -10.78 7.41
N VAL A 165 -9.61 -10.29 8.05
CA VAL A 165 -8.32 -10.99 8.11
C VAL A 165 -8.41 -12.34 8.82
N VAL A 166 -9.12 -12.40 9.96
CA VAL A 166 -9.22 -13.63 10.77
C VAL A 166 -10.12 -14.67 10.13
N GLY A 167 -11.17 -14.26 9.40
CA GLY A 167 -12.11 -15.17 8.75
C GLY A 167 -11.58 -15.86 7.50
N ASP A 168 -10.69 -15.21 6.73
CA ASP A 168 -10.34 -15.64 5.37
C ASP A 168 -9.03 -16.44 5.24
N LEU A 169 -8.24 -16.61 6.31
CA LEU A 169 -6.89 -17.18 6.25
C LEU A 169 -6.82 -18.64 5.72
N LEU A 170 -7.92 -19.42 5.78
CA LEU A 170 -7.92 -20.84 5.42
C LEU A 170 -8.52 -21.21 4.05
N ASN A 171 -9.00 -20.24 3.24
CA ASN A 171 -9.62 -20.54 1.94
C ASN A 171 -8.66 -20.30 0.76
N ALA A 172 -7.78 -21.25 0.42
CA ALA A 172 -6.89 -21.13 -0.74
C ALA A 172 -7.70 -20.96 -2.04
N ASP A 173 -7.60 -19.80 -2.68
CA ASP A 173 -8.49 -19.38 -3.77
C ASP A 173 -7.74 -19.22 -5.10
N SER A 174 -8.37 -19.65 -6.19
CA SER A 174 -8.04 -19.32 -7.59
C SER A 174 -7.78 -17.83 -7.85
N ARG A 175 -8.26 -16.93 -6.98
CA ARG A 175 -8.01 -15.48 -7.01
C ARG A 175 -6.55 -15.06 -6.82
N VAL A 176 -5.71 -15.91 -6.22
CA VAL A 176 -4.30 -15.57 -5.94
C VAL A 176 -3.57 -15.21 -7.24
N TRP A 177 -3.57 -16.09 -8.24
CA TRP A 177 -2.91 -15.84 -9.54
C TRP A 177 -3.47 -14.63 -10.29
N ARG A 178 -4.79 -14.42 -10.21
CA ARG A 178 -5.44 -13.23 -10.79
C ARG A 178 -5.03 -11.93 -10.11
N THR A 179 -4.46 -12.00 -8.91
CA THR A 179 -4.00 -10.85 -8.13
C THR A 179 -2.50 -10.61 -8.28
N LEU A 180 -1.68 -11.67 -8.30
CA LEU A 180 -0.21 -11.55 -8.38
C LEU A 180 0.27 -10.82 -9.64
N TRP A 181 -0.30 -11.13 -10.81
CA TRP A 181 0.11 -10.48 -12.06
C TRP A 181 -0.17 -8.96 -12.07
N PRO A 182 -1.40 -8.49 -11.77
CA PRO A 182 -1.65 -7.06 -11.58
C PRO A 182 -0.81 -6.41 -10.47
N LEU A 183 -0.51 -7.13 -9.39
CA LEU A 183 0.32 -6.64 -8.28
C LEU A 183 1.75 -6.36 -8.75
N GLY A 184 2.33 -7.26 -9.55
CA GLY A 184 3.69 -7.10 -10.08
C GLY A 184 3.80 -6.04 -11.16
N PHE A 185 2.84 -5.98 -12.10
CA PHE A 185 3.02 -5.24 -13.35
C PHE A 185 2.07 -4.06 -13.59
N ARG A 186 1.05 -3.85 -12.74
CA ARG A 186 0.06 -2.76 -12.91
C ARG A 186 -0.03 -1.87 -11.66
N PRO A 187 0.87 -0.87 -11.52
CA PRO A 187 1.06 -0.13 -10.28
C PRO A 187 -0.20 0.55 -9.74
N GLY A 188 -0.67 0.16 -8.56
CA GLY A 188 -1.85 0.77 -7.93
C GLY A 188 -3.21 0.43 -8.57
N LEU A 189 -3.27 -0.49 -9.55
CA LEU A 189 -4.54 -0.94 -10.13
C LEU A 189 -5.41 -1.64 -9.07
N LEU A 190 -4.82 -2.53 -8.28
CA LEU A 190 -5.54 -3.29 -7.24
C LEU A 190 -6.14 -2.37 -6.19
N THR A 191 -5.35 -1.42 -5.69
CA THR A 191 -5.84 -0.39 -4.75
C THR A 191 -6.98 0.40 -5.37
N GLN A 192 -6.84 0.87 -6.61
CA GLN A 192 -7.88 1.64 -7.29
C GLN A 192 -9.18 0.82 -7.49
N ASP A 193 -9.08 -0.44 -7.91
CA ASP A 193 -10.22 -1.34 -8.08
C ASP A 193 -10.92 -1.61 -6.74
N TYR A 194 -10.14 -1.82 -5.67
CA TYR A 194 -10.66 -2.05 -4.33
C TYR A 194 -11.41 -0.82 -3.79
N LEU A 195 -10.85 0.38 -3.99
CA LEU A 195 -11.48 1.66 -3.61
C LEU A 195 -12.74 1.96 -4.43
N ARG A 196 -12.82 1.48 -5.68
CA ARG A 196 -14.04 1.54 -6.51
C ARG A 196 -15.09 0.48 -6.15
N GLY A 197 -14.82 -0.36 -5.16
CA GLY A 197 -15.73 -1.41 -4.72
C GLY A 197 -15.69 -2.69 -5.54
N ARG A 198 -14.71 -2.90 -6.44
CA ARG A 198 -14.51 -4.15 -7.18
C ARG A 198 -13.69 -5.15 -6.37
N ARG A 199 -14.31 -5.76 -5.34
CA ARG A 199 -13.58 -6.52 -4.31
C ARG A 199 -13.56 -8.04 -4.54
N ALA A 200 -14.56 -8.61 -5.24
CA ALA A 200 -14.63 -10.07 -5.40
C ALA A 200 -13.59 -10.66 -6.38
N ARG A 201 -13.07 -9.87 -7.32
CA ARG A 201 -12.13 -10.37 -8.35
C ARG A 201 -10.74 -10.72 -7.81
N TYR A 202 -10.28 -10.00 -6.80
CA TYR A 202 -8.92 -10.11 -6.28
C TYR A 202 -8.92 -10.64 -4.84
N THR A 203 -7.76 -11.09 -4.40
CA THR A 203 -7.55 -11.46 -3.00
C THR A 203 -7.62 -10.20 -2.13
N PRO A 204 -8.26 -10.24 -0.95
CA PRO A 204 -8.27 -9.12 -0.03
C PRO A 204 -6.86 -8.61 0.29
N PRO A 205 -6.63 -7.29 0.39
CA PRO A 205 -5.28 -6.71 0.43
C PRO A 205 -4.45 -7.19 1.63
N PHE A 206 -5.04 -7.19 2.81
CA PHE A 206 -4.37 -7.64 4.05
C PHE A 206 -4.05 -9.12 4.01
N ARG A 207 -4.97 -9.94 3.51
CA ARG A 207 -4.73 -11.37 3.32
C ARG A 207 -3.57 -11.63 2.36
N MET A 208 -3.54 -10.91 1.22
CA MET A 208 -2.44 -11.02 0.26
C MET A 208 -1.11 -10.62 0.91
N TYR A 209 -1.08 -9.50 1.64
CA TYR A 209 0.09 -9.07 2.39
C TYR A 209 0.57 -10.14 3.38
N LEU A 210 -0.33 -10.72 4.20
CA LEU A 210 0.02 -11.73 5.19
C LEU A 210 0.56 -13.02 4.55
N VAL A 211 -0.10 -13.50 3.49
CA VAL A 211 0.34 -14.70 2.78
C VAL A 211 1.71 -14.47 2.16
N LEU A 212 1.92 -13.36 1.46
CA LEU A 212 3.21 -13.05 0.85
C LEU A 212 4.30 -12.77 1.91
N SER A 213 3.97 -12.14 3.03
CA SER A 213 4.94 -11.95 4.11
C SER A 213 5.37 -13.27 4.71
N VAL A 214 4.41 -14.18 4.99
CA VAL A 214 4.73 -15.50 5.55
C VAL A 214 5.59 -16.30 4.57
N VAL A 215 5.23 -16.34 3.29
CA VAL A 215 6.04 -17.02 2.27
C VAL A 215 7.43 -16.40 2.16
N PHE A 216 7.54 -15.08 2.14
CA PHE A 216 8.83 -14.38 2.11
C PHE A 216 9.72 -14.74 3.31
N PHE A 217 9.20 -14.62 4.53
CA PHE A 217 9.99 -14.90 5.74
C PHE A 217 10.33 -16.37 5.91
N VAL A 218 9.46 -17.30 5.48
CA VAL A 218 9.77 -18.73 5.46
C VAL A 218 10.90 -19.02 4.47
N LEU A 219 10.86 -18.45 3.26
CA LEU A 219 11.95 -18.61 2.30
C LEU A 219 13.25 -17.98 2.81
N ALA A 220 13.18 -16.77 3.38
CA ALA A 220 14.33 -16.08 3.94
C ALA A 220 14.94 -16.82 5.15
N SER A 221 14.14 -17.55 5.93
CA SER A 221 14.63 -18.34 7.05
C SER A 221 15.33 -19.64 6.65
N LEU A 222 15.23 -20.04 5.37
CA LEU A 222 15.98 -21.19 4.86
C LEU A 222 17.46 -20.84 4.66
N GLU A 223 17.77 -19.57 4.45
CA GLU A 223 19.12 -19.01 4.57
C GLU A 223 19.45 -18.84 6.05
N ASP A 224 20.68 -19.14 6.50
CA ASP A 224 21.08 -18.94 7.90
C ASP A 224 21.29 -17.43 8.14
N PRO A 225 20.31 -16.68 8.69
CA PRO A 225 20.35 -15.23 8.70
C PRO A 225 21.45 -14.71 9.66
N GLY A 226 21.84 -15.56 10.62
CA GLY A 226 22.92 -15.31 11.56
C GLY A 226 24.31 -15.32 10.93
N ARG A 227 24.48 -15.84 9.70
CA ARG A 227 25.75 -15.80 8.95
C ARG A 227 26.01 -14.46 8.26
N ALA A 228 24.99 -13.65 8.03
CA ALA A 228 25.10 -12.35 7.33
C ALA A 228 25.48 -11.18 8.26
N LEU A 229 25.32 -11.35 9.58
CA LEU A 229 25.62 -10.36 10.61
C LEU A 229 26.85 -10.81 11.43
N GLU A 230 28.05 -10.74 10.84
CA GLU A 230 29.30 -10.79 11.62
C GLU A 230 29.61 -9.38 12.13
N PHE A 231 29.58 -9.18 13.45
CA PHE A 231 29.94 -7.90 14.05
C PHE A 231 31.46 -7.83 14.23
N ASN A 232 32.14 -7.15 13.30
CA ASN A 232 33.56 -6.86 13.43
C ASN A 232 33.73 -5.54 14.19
N VAL A 233 34.14 -5.61 15.45
CA VAL A 233 34.41 -4.42 16.27
C VAL A 233 35.88 -4.08 16.10
N ASP A 234 36.16 -3.13 15.20
CA ASP A 234 37.52 -2.60 14.99
C ASP A 234 37.76 -1.34 15.86
N GLU A 235 39.02 -1.06 16.19
CA GLU A 235 39.42 -0.06 17.22
C GLU A 235 38.97 1.39 16.92
N ASN A 236 38.51 1.68 15.71
CA ASN A 236 38.09 3.01 15.30
C ASN A 236 36.64 3.03 14.78
N ALA A 237 35.71 3.11 15.73
CA ALA A 237 34.26 3.23 15.54
C ALA A 237 33.57 2.02 14.90
N ALA A 238 32.43 1.64 15.47
CA ALA A 238 31.59 0.53 15.03
C ALA A 238 31.14 0.70 13.57
N ASN A 239 31.91 0.12 12.63
CA ASN A 239 31.54 0.03 11.23
C ASN A 239 30.82 -1.30 11.01
N ILE A 240 29.50 -1.22 10.83
CA ILE A 240 28.67 -2.36 10.41
C ILE A 240 29.01 -2.64 8.93
N GLN A 241 29.73 -3.72 8.66
CA GLN A 241 29.92 -4.23 7.29
C GLN A 241 29.02 -5.45 7.09
N LEU A 242 28.05 -5.32 6.20
CA LEU A 242 27.26 -6.44 5.67
C LEU A 242 28.16 -7.21 4.69
N ARG A 243 28.24 -8.54 4.83
CA ARG A 243 28.98 -9.38 3.87
C ARG A 243 28.19 -9.44 2.56
N ASP A 244 28.81 -9.08 1.44
CA ASP A 244 28.28 -9.32 0.09
C ASP A 244 28.54 -10.78 -0.29
N ASP A 245 27.50 -11.60 -0.38
CA ASP A 245 27.58 -13.03 -0.69
C ASP A 245 27.95 -13.33 -2.17
N ALA A 246 28.22 -12.30 -2.98
CA ALA A 246 28.68 -12.45 -4.37
C ALA A 246 30.10 -13.03 -4.52
N ALA A 247 30.83 -13.26 -3.42
CA ALA A 247 32.18 -13.81 -3.42
C ALA A 247 32.28 -15.30 -3.02
N ALA A 248 31.15 -15.99 -2.81
CA ALA A 248 31.13 -17.37 -2.32
C ALA A 248 31.09 -18.46 -3.43
N ALA A 249 31.32 -18.09 -4.69
CA ALA A 249 31.41 -19.03 -5.82
C ALA A 249 32.88 -19.27 -6.25
N ASP A 250 33.79 -19.49 -5.31
CA ASP A 250 35.05 -20.19 -5.57
C ASP A 250 35.42 -21.00 -4.33
N GLY A 251 35.49 -22.32 -4.51
CA GLY A 251 35.90 -23.25 -3.47
C GLY A 251 37.31 -22.95 -2.95
N ALA A 252 37.51 -23.31 -1.69
CA ALA A 252 38.62 -22.93 -0.81
C ALA A 252 38.41 -21.57 -0.15
N GLY A 253 37.88 -21.59 1.08
CA GLY A 253 37.91 -20.44 1.99
C GLY A 253 39.33 -19.92 2.09
N LYS A 254 39.60 -18.80 1.42
CA LYS A 254 40.80 -18.01 1.66
C LYS A 254 40.64 -17.40 3.06
N PRO A 255 41.69 -17.46 3.91
CA PRO A 255 41.63 -16.84 5.22
C PRO A 255 41.26 -15.37 5.06
N VAL A 256 40.42 -14.88 5.97
CA VAL A 256 40.13 -13.46 6.16
C VAL A 256 41.45 -12.72 6.25
N VAL A 257 41.85 -12.07 5.16
CA VAL A 257 42.91 -11.07 5.18
C VAL A 257 42.27 -9.84 5.78
N VAL A 258 42.51 -9.62 7.07
CA VAL A 258 42.42 -8.29 7.67
C VAL A 258 43.42 -7.43 6.91
N ASP A 259 42.95 -6.72 5.88
CA ASP A 259 43.78 -5.79 5.12
C ASP A 259 43.87 -4.50 5.95
N THR A 260 44.58 -4.57 7.08
CA THR A 260 45.13 -3.39 7.74
C THR A 260 46.25 -2.88 6.86
N LYS A 261 45.89 -2.17 5.79
CA LYS A 261 46.84 -1.24 5.19
C LYS A 261 47.30 -0.32 6.31
N PRO A 262 48.60 -0.32 6.68
CA PRO A 262 49.09 0.61 7.65
C PRO A 262 48.79 2.01 7.11
N GLY A 263 48.11 2.83 7.91
CA GLY A 263 47.99 4.25 7.64
C GLY A 263 49.39 4.80 7.34
N PRO A 264 49.54 5.71 6.37
CA PRO A 264 50.85 6.17 5.97
C PRO A 264 51.47 6.95 7.16
N GLY A 265 52.48 6.36 7.82
CA GLY A 265 53.41 7.12 8.68
C GLY A 265 53.57 6.70 10.15
N GLY A 266 53.11 5.53 10.59
CA GLY A 266 53.49 5.02 11.92
C GLY A 266 54.94 4.49 11.95
N PRO A 267 55.73 4.73 13.01
CA PRO A 267 57.08 4.18 13.11
C PRO A 267 57.02 2.64 13.17
N MET A 268 57.72 1.95 12.26
CA MET A 268 57.91 0.49 12.34
C MET A 268 58.70 0.15 13.61
N TYR A 269 58.05 -0.47 14.58
CA TYR A 269 58.72 -1.01 15.77
C TYR A 269 59.42 -2.33 15.42
N LYS A 270 60.66 -2.51 15.92
CA LYS A 270 61.41 -3.75 15.73
C LYS A 270 60.66 -4.92 16.36
N ALA A 271 60.47 -6.00 15.60
CA ALA A 271 59.84 -7.23 16.06
C ALA A 271 60.48 -7.71 17.37
N ARG A 272 59.69 -7.79 18.44
CA ARG A 272 60.12 -8.27 19.75
C ARG A 272 59.54 -9.66 20.02
N PRO A 273 60.26 -10.52 20.75
CA PRO A 273 59.72 -11.80 21.19
C PRO A 273 58.44 -11.59 22.00
N LEU A 274 57.42 -12.40 21.71
CA LEU A 274 56.12 -12.35 22.38
C LEU A 274 56.30 -12.70 23.87
N ASP A 275 55.85 -11.81 24.74
CA ASP A 275 55.69 -12.04 26.17
C ASP A 275 54.70 -13.19 26.42
N GLU A 276 54.82 -13.83 27.58
CA GLU A 276 53.96 -14.98 27.94
C GLU A 276 52.47 -14.61 27.94
N ASP A 277 52.17 -13.36 28.28
CA ASP A 277 50.82 -12.82 28.29
C ASP A 277 50.24 -12.62 26.87
N ALA A 278 51.05 -12.15 25.90
CA ALA A 278 50.61 -12.05 24.51
C ALA A 278 50.34 -13.43 23.91
N ARG A 279 51.13 -14.45 24.29
CA ARG A 279 50.87 -15.84 23.89
C ARG A 279 49.54 -16.37 24.42
N LYS A 280 49.21 -16.11 25.69
CA LYS A 280 47.90 -16.48 26.27
C LYS A 280 46.74 -15.79 25.57
N LEU A 281 46.91 -14.54 25.15
CA LEU A 281 45.90 -13.79 24.40
C LEU A 281 45.63 -14.45 23.04
N ILE A 282 46.70 -14.76 22.29
CA ILE A 282 46.61 -15.44 20.99
C ILE A 282 45.94 -16.80 21.15
N GLU A 283 46.29 -17.58 22.18
CA GLU A 283 45.64 -18.86 22.45
C GLU A 283 44.14 -18.72 22.75
N GLY A 284 43.74 -17.71 23.53
CA GLY A 284 42.33 -17.43 23.83
C GLY A 284 41.52 -17.04 22.58
N ILE A 285 42.12 -16.33 21.64
CA ILE A 285 41.50 -15.98 20.35
C ILE A 285 41.40 -17.23 19.47
N VAL A 286 42.50 -17.95 19.29
CA VAL A 286 42.59 -19.15 18.44
C VAL A 286 41.67 -20.27 18.92
N ALA A 287 41.42 -20.38 20.23
CA ALA A 287 40.48 -21.35 20.78
C ALA A 287 39.03 -21.15 20.27
N ARG A 288 38.64 -19.92 19.95
CA ARG A 288 37.30 -19.56 19.46
C ARG A 288 37.14 -19.71 17.94
N VAL A 289 38.24 -19.91 17.22
CA VAL A 289 38.27 -20.07 15.75
C VAL A 289 37.97 -21.53 15.36
N PRO A 290 37.26 -21.80 14.24
CA PRO A 290 37.06 -23.14 13.69
C PRO A 290 38.38 -23.90 13.46
N ALA A 291 38.40 -25.20 13.71
CA ALA A 291 39.64 -26.00 13.72
C ALA A 291 40.45 -25.94 12.39
N SER A 292 39.79 -25.69 11.26
CA SER A 292 40.40 -25.57 9.93
C SER A 292 41.27 -24.32 9.74
N GLU A 293 41.06 -23.26 10.52
CA GLU A 293 41.68 -21.95 10.30
C GLU A 293 42.62 -21.50 11.43
N ARG A 294 42.65 -22.27 12.53
CA ARG A 294 43.42 -21.93 13.74
C ARG A 294 44.90 -21.65 13.48
N GLU A 295 45.52 -22.42 12.61
CA GLU A 295 46.96 -22.33 12.35
C GLU A 295 47.32 -21.07 11.52
N ALA A 296 46.51 -20.74 10.53
CA ALA A 296 46.68 -19.54 9.71
C ALA A 296 46.47 -18.26 10.54
N ILE A 297 45.40 -18.22 11.34
CA ILE A 297 45.07 -17.08 12.20
C ILE A 297 46.09 -16.92 13.34
N ARG A 298 46.55 -18.03 13.95
CA ARG A 298 47.63 -17.99 14.95
C ARG A 298 48.89 -17.35 14.38
N ALA A 299 49.35 -17.80 13.21
CA ALA A 299 50.56 -17.26 12.58
C ALA A 299 50.43 -15.78 12.19
N GLN A 300 49.22 -15.33 11.83
CA GLN A 300 48.95 -13.92 11.55
C GLN A 300 48.97 -13.07 12.83
N LEU A 301 48.24 -13.47 13.86
CA LEU A 301 48.19 -12.77 15.15
C LEU A 301 49.57 -12.68 15.80
N GLU A 302 50.37 -13.74 15.73
CA GLU A 302 51.75 -13.71 16.24
C GLU A 302 52.60 -12.65 15.52
N ARG A 303 52.44 -12.52 14.19
CA ARG A 303 53.16 -11.51 13.39
C ARG A 303 52.70 -10.09 13.73
N GLU A 304 51.40 -9.83 13.74
CA GLU A 304 50.85 -8.51 14.05
C GLU A 304 51.18 -8.09 15.49
N MET A 305 50.96 -8.97 16.45
CA MET A 305 51.30 -8.69 17.85
C MET A 305 52.80 -8.48 18.03
N SER A 306 53.68 -9.21 17.30
CA SER A 306 55.14 -9.01 17.36
C SER A 306 55.60 -7.62 16.91
N GLN A 307 54.79 -6.95 16.08
CA GLN A 307 55.07 -5.64 15.48
C GLN A 307 54.35 -4.48 16.21
N ALA A 308 53.39 -4.78 17.09
CA ALA A 308 52.64 -3.79 17.86
C ALA A 308 53.44 -3.16 19.02
N SER A 309 53.14 -1.89 19.35
CA SER A 309 53.72 -1.20 20.50
C SER A 309 53.30 -1.86 21.83
N PRO A 310 54.10 -1.78 22.91
CA PRO A 310 53.69 -2.26 24.24
C PRO A 310 52.39 -1.60 24.76
N GLU A 311 52.13 -0.35 24.34
CA GLU A 311 50.89 0.37 24.65
C GLU A 311 49.70 -0.24 23.89
N ASP A 312 49.82 -0.46 22.58
CA ASP A 312 48.78 -1.10 21.75
C ASP A 312 48.45 -2.52 22.26
N ARG A 313 49.47 -3.29 22.67
CA ARG A 313 49.27 -4.61 23.31
C ARG A 313 48.54 -4.51 24.65
N ALA A 314 48.70 -3.41 25.39
CA ALA A 314 47.99 -3.19 26.65
C ALA A 314 46.53 -2.78 26.40
N VAL A 315 46.26 -1.96 25.39
CA VAL A 315 44.92 -1.57 24.95
C VAL A 315 44.13 -2.78 24.46
N ALA A 316 44.71 -3.58 23.55
CA ALA A 316 44.10 -4.82 23.06
C ALA A 316 43.78 -5.80 24.20
N ARG A 317 44.67 -5.93 25.19
CA ARG A 317 44.42 -6.76 26.39
C ARG A 317 43.23 -6.27 27.21
N ARG A 318 43.10 -4.96 27.44
CA ARG A 318 41.98 -4.38 28.20
C ARG A 318 40.66 -4.53 27.46
N PHE A 319 40.66 -4.26 26.16
CA PHE A 319 39.50 -4.43 25.29
C PHE A 319 39.02 -5.88 25.24
N MET A 320 39.93 -6.84 25.14
CA MET A 320 39.58 -8.26 25.14
C MET A 320 39.13 -8.80 26.51
N ALA A 321 39.59 -8.20 27.61
CA ALA A 321 39.22 -8.60 28.95
C ALA A 321 37.81 -8.14 29.34
N ASP A 322 37.44 -6.91 28.99
CA ASP A 322 36.07 -6.40 29.14
C ASP A 322 35.67 -5.48 27.97
N PRO A 323 35.17 -6.04 26.86
CA PRO A 323 34.76 -5.25 25.69
C PRO A 323 33.58 -4.33 25.98
N CYS A 324 32.85 -4.56 27.09
CA CYS A 324 31.65 -3.82 27.47
C CYS A 324 31.83 -3.03 28.79
N GLY A 325 33.07 -2.85 29.25
CA GLY A 325 33.41 -2.12 30.48
C GLY A 325 33.27 -0.61 30.33
N GLU A 326 33.26 0.12 31.44
CA GLU A 326 33.08 1.58 31.48
C GLU A 326 34.10 2.37 30.66
N GLU A 327 35.32 1.83 30.51
CA GLU A 327 36.38 2.46 29.71
C GLU A 327 36.13 2.35 28.19
N ASN A 328 35.53 1.24 27.73
CA ASN A 328 35.38 0.89 26.31
C ASN A 328 33.97 1.22 25.77
N LEU A 329 32.93 1.13 26.60
CA LEU A 329 31.56 1.51 26.28
C LEU A 329 31.10 2.64 27.21
N ARG A 330 31.44 3.87 26.81
CA ARG A 330 30.99 5.09 27.51
C ARG A 330 29.58 5.44 27.10
N VAL A 331 28.61 5.11 27.94
CA VAL A 331 27.20 5.53 27.78
C VAL A 331 26.91 6.56 28.86
N ASP A 332 27.12 7.83 28.56
CA ASP A 332 26.72 8.92 29.45
C ASP A 332 25.23 9.21 29.27
N VAL A 333 24.41 8.45 29.98
CA VAL A 333 22.97 8.67 30.11
C VAL A 333 22.76 9.17 31.53
N GLY A 334 22.72 10.50 31.70
CA GLY A 334 22.73 11.16 33.02
C GLY A 334 21.80 10.52 34.07
N ALA A 335 22.08 10.79 35.36
CA ALA A 335 21.64 10.05 36.55
C ALA A 335 20.17 9.55 36.62
N GLU A 336 19.24 10.12 35.86
CA GLU A 336 17.86 9.64 35.72
C GLU A 336 17.74 8.29 34.96
N PHE A 337 18.79 7.86 34.25
CA PHE A 337 18.77 6.68 33.37
C PHE A 337 19.81 5.59 33.73
N GLU A 338 20.39 5.59 34.94
CA GLU A 338 21.25 4.50 35.44
C GLU A 338 20.73 3.07 35.17
N PRO A 339 19.43 2.73 35.39
CA PRO A 339 18.94 1.38 35.10
C PRO A 339 18.94 1.01 33.61
N LEU A 340 18.99 2.00 32.71
CA LEU A 340 19.15 1.76 31.28
C LEU A 340 20.61 1.47 30.93
N GLU A 341 21.56 2.14 31.57
CA GLU A 341 22.99 1.94 31.38
C GLU A 341 23.42 0.50 31.70
N GLU A 342 22.95 -0.02 32.83
CA GLU A 342 23.25 -1.40 33.25
C GLU A 342 22.62 -2.45 32.31
N ARG A 343 21.42 -2.17 31.79
CA ARG A 343 20.77 -3.00 30.76
C ARG A 343 21.52 -2.97 29.44
N LEU A 344 22.03 -1.81 29.02
CA LEU A 344 22.82 -1.67 27.79
C LEU A 344 24.16 -2.42 27.89
N ARG A 345 24.84 -2.36 29.04
CA ARG A 345 26.04 -3.17 29.29
C ARG A 345 25.74 -4.67 29.30
N GLY A 346 24.63 -5.07 29.94
CA GLY A 346 24.15 -6.45 29.92
C GLY A 346 23.89 -6.95 28.51
N ALA A 347 23.23 -6.13 27.68
CA ALA A 347 22.99 -6.44 26.27
C ALA A 347 24.29 -6.55 25.47
N CYS A 348 25.24 -5.63 25.66
CA CYS A 348 26.56 -5.68 25.02
C CYS A 348 27.27 -7.02 25.30
N ARG A 349 27.31 -7.47 26.57
CA ARG A 349 27.96 -8.74 26.93
C ARG A 349 27.27 -9.94 26.25
N LYS A 350 25.95 -9.94 26.14
CA LYS A 350 25.19 -11.00 25.46
C LYS A 350 25.43 -11.01 23.95
N ILE A 351 25.44 -9.83 23.31
CA ILE A 351 25.70 -9.69 21.87
C ILE A 351 27.12 -10.14 21.53
N VAL A 352 28.11 -9.76 22.34
CA VAL A 352 29.51 -10.18 22.16
C VAL A 352 29.68 -11.68 22.38
N ALA A 353 28.94 -12.27 23.33
CA ALA A 353 28.99 -13.70 23.61
C ALA A 353 28.32 -14.56 22.54
N ASP A 354 27.23 -14.09 21.92
CA ASP A 354 26.46 -14.84 20.91
C ASP A 354 25.96 -13.94 19.76
N GLN A 355 26.88 -13.60 18.85
CA GLN A 355 26.58 -12.76 17.68
C GLN A 355 25.55 -13.41 16.73
N GLN A 356 25.62 -14.72 16.53
CA GLN A 356 24.70 -15.44 15.64
C GLN A 356 23.29 -15.53 16.22
N GLY A 357 23.15 -15.79 17.53
CA GLY A 357 21.88 -15.77 18.24
C GLY A 357 21.21 -14.40 18.20
N PHE A 358 21.99 -13.33 18.37
CA PHE A 358 21.49 -11.96 18.21
C PHE A 358 20.98 -11.68 16.79
N GLY A 359 21.73 -12.10 15.76
CA GLY A 359 21.31 -11.98 14.37
C GLY A 359 19.97 -12.68 14.10
N ARG A 360 19.82 -13.94 14.52
CA ARG A 360 18.55 -14.68 14.40
C ARG A 360 17.40 -13.97 15.13
N ALA A 361 17.65 -13.49 16.34
CA ALA A 361 16.64 -12.76 17.13
C ALA A 361 16.19 -11.45 16.46
N ILE A 362 17.07 -10.75 15.73
CA ILE A 362 16.68 -9.59 14.90
C ILE A 362 15.69 -10.03 13.83
N PHE A 363 16.03 -11.06 13.05
CA PHE A 363 15.19 -11.55 11.95
C PHE A 363 13.81 -12.03 12.44
N ASP A 364 13.74 -12.70 13.59
CA ASP A 364 12.47 -13.14 14.20
C ASP A 364 11.55 -11.97 14.59
N ASN A 365 12.11 -10.79 14.81
CA ASN A 365 11.38 -9.60 15.20
C ASN A 365 11.06 -8.67 14.02
N VAL A 366 11.68 -8.84 12.84
CA VAL A 366 11.39 -8.05 11.62
C VAL A 366 9.90 -8.08 11.24
N PRO A 367 9.20 -9.25 11.15
CA PRO A 367 7.79 -9.28 10.79
C PRO A 367 6.90 -8.47 11.75
N LYS A 368 7.25 -8.48 13.05
CA LYS A 368 6.51 -7.74 14.10
C LYS A 368 6.66 -6.22 13.89
N MET A 369 7.86 -5.77 13.55
CA MET A 369 8.12 -4.35 13.28
C MET A 369 7.41 -3.85 12.02
N MET A 370 7.20 -4.72 11.02
CA MET A 370 6.44 -4.33 9.83
C MET A 370 4.98 -3.96 10.14
N PHE A 371 4.34 -4.61 11.12
CA PHE A 371 2.99 -4.22 11.56
C PHE A 371 2.92 -2.82 12.18
N ILE A 372 4.03 -2.32 12.74
CA ILE A 372 4.15 -0.95 13.26
C ILE A 372 4.52 0.02 12.14
N PHE A 373 5.34 -0.43 11.19
CA PHE A 373 5.81 0.36 10.06
C PHE A 373 4.68 0.76 9.09
N LEU A 374 3.77 -0.17 8.73
CA LEU A 374 2.71 0.13 7.75
C LEU A 374 1.76 1.25 8.23
N PRO A 375 1.23 1.22 9.48
CA PRO A 375 0.38 2.30 9.97
C PRO A 375 1.09 3.65 10.05
N LEU A 376 2.39 3.66 10.37
CA LEU A 376 3.21 4.88 10.42
C LEU A 376 3.32 5.52 9.04
N ILE A 377 3.71 4.75 8.02
CA ILE A 377 3.79 5.25 6.64
C ILE A 377 2.42 5.65 6.11
N ALA A 378 1.37 4.89 6.43
CA ALA A 378 0.00 5.27 6.09
C ALA A 378 -0.40 6.61 6.73
N GLY A 379 0.07 6.88 7.97
CA GLY A 379 -0.11 8.17 8.65
C GLY A 379 0.60 9.32 7.95
N VAL A 380 1.85 9.12 7.52
CA VAL A 380 2.57 10.11 6.68
C VAL A 380 1.82 10.37 5.38
N LEU A 381 1.33 9.32 4.73
CA LEU A 381 0.57 9.45 3.48
C LEU A 381 -0.76 10.18 3.71
N ALA A 382 -1.46 9.89 4.81
CA ALA A 382 -2.64 10.63 5.22
C ALA A 382 -2.31 12.11 5.43
N LEU A 383 -1.17 12.44 6.04
CA LEU A 383 -0.70 13.82 6.21
C LEU A 383 -0.45 14.53 4.87
N LEU A 384 0.28 13.88 3.96
CA LEU A 384 0.59 14.42 2.63
C LEU A 384 -0.64 14.61 1.74
N TYR A 385 -1.71 13.89 2.03
CA TYR A 385 -2.96 13.89 1.28
C TYR A 385 -4.16 14.33 2.13
N LEU A 386 -3.95 15.13 3.18
CA LEU A 386 -4.99 15.62 4.09
C LEU A 386 -6.17 16.29 3.35
N ARG A 387 -5.88 16.99 2.25
CA ARG A 387 -6.87 17.70 1.42
C ARG A 387 -7.51 16.84 0.32
N SER A 388 -7.23 15.54 0.29
CA SER A 388 -7.76 14.64 -0.74
C SER A 388 -9.18 14.14 -0.45
N GLY A 389 -9.68 14.32 0.78
CA GLY A 389 -10.97 13.79 1.23
C GLY A 389 -10.97 12.28 1.48
N ARG A 390 -9.80 11.63 1.45
CA ARG A 390 -9.63 10.20 1.67
C ARG A 390 -9.55 9.85 3.15
N TYR A 391 -10.05 8.69 3.52
CA TYR A 391 -9.95 8.15 4.88
C TYR A 391 -8.58 7.52 5.12
N TYR A 392 -8.12 7.52 6.38
CA TYR A 392 -6.88 6.85 6.80
C TYR A 392 -6.77 5.41 6.29
N VAL A 393 -7.88 4.67 6.33
CA VAL A 393 -7.97 3.28 5.88
C VAL A 393 -7.60 3.13 4.40
N GLU A 394 -7.94 4.10 3.55
CA GLU A 394 -7.61 4.07 2.13
C GLU A 394 -6.11 4.26 1.89
N HIS A 395 -5.45 5.08 2.71
CA HIS A 395 -3.99 5.23 2.72
C HIS A 395 -3.30 3.96 3.22
N LEU A 396 -3.83 3.33 4.28
CA LEU A 396 -3.32 2.06 4.80
C LEU A 396 -3.43 0.95 3.75
N LEU A 397 -4.56 0.85 3.06
CA LEU A 397 -4.75 -0.10 1.96
C LEU A 397 -3.73 0.08 0.83
N PHE A 398 -3.40 1.33 0.50
CA PHE A 398 -2.36 1.62 -0.49
C PHE A 398 -1.00 1.07 -0.04
N VAL A 399 -0.60 1.36 1.20
CA VAL A 399 0.68 0.92 1.78
C VAL A 399 0.75 -0.61 1.85
N VAL A 400 -0.35 -1.27 2.25
CA VAL A 400 -0.45 -2.73 2.29
C VAL A 400 -0.23 -3.38 0.92
N HIS A 401 -0.86 -2.86 -0.15
CA HIS A 401 -0.62 -3.37 -1.50
C HIS A 401 0.82 -3.11 -1.98
N PHE A 402 1.38 -1.95 -1.64
CA PHE A 402 2.76 -1.63 -2.02
C PHE A 402 3.77 -2.58 -1.35
N HIS A 403 3.60 -2.85 -0.05
CA HIS A 403 4.44 -3.83 0.63
C HIS A 403 4.19 -5.27 0.19
N ALA A 404 2.95 -5.63 -0.17
CA ALA A 404 2.67 -6.93 -0.79
C ALA A 404 3.45 -7.08 -2.12
N PHE A 405 3.53 -6.03 -2.93
CA PHE A 405 4.38 -6.01 -4.12
C PHE A 405 5.87 -6.16 -3.78
N PHE A 406 6.35 -5.45 -2.75
CA PHE A 406 7.74 -5.57 -2.29
C PHE A 406 8.08 -7.00 -1.86
N PHE A 407 7.20 -7.66 -1.10
CA PHE A 407 7.38 -9.07 -0.74
C PHE A 407 7.34 -10.00 -1.95
N LEU A 408 6.44 -9.77 -2.90
CA LEU A 408 6.42 -10.55 -4.14
C LEU A 408 7.75 -10.42 -4.90
N ALA A 409 8.30 -9.22 -4.99
CA ALA A 409 9.60 -8.98 -5.61
C ALA A 409 10.74 -9.65 -4.83
N GLY A 410 10.70 -9.60 -3.50
CA GLY A 410 11.66 -10.28 -2.63
C GLY A 410 11.60 -11.81 -2.74
N ILE A 411 10.41 -12.40 -2.82
CA ILE A 411 10.23 -13.85 -3.03
C ILE A 411 10.90 -14.28 -4.34
N VAL A 412 10.74 -13.51 -5.42
CA VAL A 412 11.42 -13.82 -6.69
C VAL A 412 12.94 -13.72 -6.55
N ALA A 413 13.46 -12.73 -5.80
CA ALA A 413 14.89 -12.63 -5.53
C ALA A 413 15.42 -13.87 -4.79
N LEU A 414 14.76 -14.26 -3.69
CA LEU A 414 15.14 -15.43 -2.89
C LEU A 414 15.07 -16.71 -3.71
N LEU A 415 14.00 -16.90 -4.50
CA LEU A 415 13.88 -18.10 -5.35
C LEU A 415 15.00 -18.21 -6.39
N LEU A 416 15.51 -17.08 -6.92
CA LEU A 416 16.67 -17.09 -7.81
C LEU A 416 17.94 -17.47 -7.06
N ASP A 417 18.11 -16.98 -5.82
CA ASP A 417 19.25 -17.31 -4.97
C ASP A 417 19.28 -18.81 -4.60
N HIS A 418 18.15 -19.34 -4.09
CA HIS A 418 17.98 -20.76 -3.82
C HIS A 418 18.23 -21.62 -5.08
N LEU A 419 17.75 -21.17 -6.25
CA LEU A 419 18.00 -21.87 -7.51
C LEU A 419 19.48 -21.84 -7.91
N ALA A 420 20.19 -20.74 -7.70
CA ALA A 420 21.62 -20.65 -7.96
C ALA A 420 22.40 -21.66 -7.10
N ALA A 421 22.05 -21.77 -5.81
CA ALA A 421 22.67 -22.69 -4.86
C ALA A 421 22.42 -24.18 -5.20
N LEU A 422 21.31 -24.51 -5.87
CA LEU A 422 20.99 -25.86 -6.33
C LEU A 422 21.76 -26.25 -7.61
N LEU A 423 22.26 -25.28 -8.36
CA LEU A 423 22.95 -25.47 -9.63
C LEU A 423 24.47 -25.46 -9.43
N SER A 424 25.21 -25.95 -10.42
CA SER A 424 26.67 -25.89 -10.41
C SER A 424 27.23 -25.50 -11.79
N GLY A 425 28.48 -25.02 -11.80
CA GLY A 425 29.20 -24.70 -13.02
C GLY A 425 28.64 -23.50 -13.79
N GLY A 426 28.45 -23.65 -15.10
CA GLY A 426 27.96 -22.57 -15.96
C GLY A 426 26.51 -22.15 -15.69
N ALA A 427 25.67 -23.08 -15.22
CA ALA A 427 24.26 -22.82 -14.93
C ALA A 427 24.09 -21.93 -13.69
N ALA A 428 24.86 -22.18 -12.62
CA ALA A 428 24.86 -21.33 -11.41
C ALA A 428 25.22 -19.87 -11.75
N ARG A 429 26.34 -19.67 -12.48
CA ARG A 429 26.78 -18.33 -12.93
C ARG A 429 25.75 -17.59 -13.76
N LEU A 430 24.98 -18.31 -14.59
CA LEU A 430 23.89 -17.70 -15.35
C LEU A 430 22.77 -17.22 -14.42
N VAL A 431 22.37 -18.03 -13.44
CA VAL A 431 21.32 -17.65 -12.48
C VAL A 431 21.78 -16.50 -11.60
N GLU A 432 23.02 -16.49 -11.11
CA GLU A 432 23.62 -15.37 -10.38
C GLU A 432 23.61 -14.08 -11.21
N SER A 433 23.96 -14.18 -12.51
CA SER A 433 23.90 -13.03 -13.42
C SER A 433 22.47 -12.50 -13.60
N VAL A 434 21.49 -13.41 -13.70
CA VAL A 434 20.06 -13.07 -13.79
C VAL A 434 19.58 -12.42 -12.48
N GLN A 435 19.99 -12.94 -11.32
CA GLN A 435 19.69 -12.37 -10.01
C GLN A 435 20.27 -10.97 -9.86
N GLY A 436 21.53 -10.75 -10.25
CA GLY A 436 22.17 -9.44 -10.24
C GLY A 436 21.43 -8.43 -11.13
N PHE A 437 21.06 -8.84 -12.35
CA PHE A 437 20.25 -8.00 -13.24
C PHE A 437 18.86 -7.71 -12.67
N TYR A 438 18.21 -8.71 -12.08
CA TYR A 438 16.90 -8.57 -11.43
C TYR A 438 16.97 -7.58 -10.26
N GLY A 439 17.99 -7.68 -9.40
CA GLY A 439 18.24 -6.76 -8.30
C GLY A 439 18.43 -5.33 -8.81
N ALA A 440 19.30 -5.13 -9.81
CA ALA A 440 19.52 -3.82 -10.43
C ALA A 440 18.23 -3.26 -11.06
N ALA A 441 17.44 -4.10 -11.74
CA ALA A 441 16.15 -3.69 -12.29
C ALA A 441 15.17 -3.26 -11.19
N CYS A 442 15.12 -3.97 -10.05
CA CYS A 442 14.26 -3.65 -8.92
C CYS A 442 14.60 -2.28 -8.30
N VAL A 443 15.87 -1.90 -8.24
CA VAL A 443 16.31 -0.59 -7.73
C VAL A 443 15.63 0.56 -8.48
N PHE A 444 15.41 0.43 -9.79
CA PHE A 444 14.70 1.44 -10.59
C PHE A 444 13.18 1.19 -10.65
N TYR A 445 12.77 -0.08 -10.72
CA TYR A 445 11.37 -0.45 -10.91
C TYR A 445 10.52 -0.18 -9.67
N VAL A 446 11.02 -0.42 -8.45
CA VAL A 446 10.26 -0.21 -7.21
C VAL A 446 9.92 1.28 -6.99
N PRO A 447 10.88 2.24 -7.10
CA PRO A 447 10.58 3.67 -7.07
C PRO A 447 9.62 4.10 -8.17
N TRP A 448 9.83 3.61 -9.40
CA TRP A 448 8.93 3.89 -10.52
C TRP A 448 7.51 3.38 -10.26
N TYR A 449 7.38 2.16 -9.72
CA TYR A 449 6.10 1.54 -9.35
C TYR A 449 5.38 2.39 -8.32
N LEU A 450 6.07 2.82 -7.24
CA LEU A 450 5.51 3.66 -6.20
C LEU A 450 4.99 5.00 -6.77
N LEU A 451 5.80 5.67 -7.58
CA LEU A 451 5.44 6.94 -8.21
C LEU A 451 4.20 6.81 -9.11
N MET A 452 4.15 5.76 -9.94
CA MET A 452 3.02 5.47 -10.80
C MET A 452 1.77 5.08 -10.00
N ALA A 453 1.92 4.31 -8.93
CA ALA A 453 0.83 3.91 -8.05
C ALA A 453 0.24 5.14 -7.32
N LEU A 454 1.06 6.04 -6.79
CA LEU A 454 0.63 7.30 -6.18
C LEU A 454 -0.18 8.13 -7.18
N ARG A 455 0.35 8.33 -8.38
CA ARG A 455 -0.34 9.09 -9.43
C ARG A 455 -1.69 8.48 -9.78
N ARG A 456 -1.75 7.15 -9.98
CA ARG A 456 -2.96 6.44 -10.38
C ARG A 456 -4.05 6.44 -9.30
N VAL A 457 -3.67 6.28 -8.03
CA VAL A 457 -4.61 6.17 -6.91
C VAL A 457 -5.13 7.54 -6.47
N TYR A 458 -4.27 8.55 -6.39
CA TYR A 458 -4.65 9.89 -5.94
C TYR A 458 -5.09 10.83 -7.07
N GLY A 459 -4.85 10.47 -8.33
CA GLY A 459 -5.32 11.25 -9.50
C GLY A 459 -4.70 12.64 -9.63
N GLN A 460 -3.55 12.90 -9.00
CA GLN A 460 -2.89 14.21 -9.03
C GLN A 460 -1.97 14.38 -10.25
N SER A 461 -1.71 15.64 -10.63
CA SER A 461 -0.76 15.97 -11.70
C SER A 461 0.69 15.67 -11.28
N TRP A 462 1.60 15.63 -12.26
CA TRP A 462 3.03 15.30 -12.03
C TRP A 462 3.67 16.27 -11.03
N TRP A 463 3.40 17.56 -11.18
CA TRP A 463 3.92 18.64 -10.33
C TRP A 463 3.55 18.50 -8.86
N LYS A 464 2.41 17.88 -8.54
CA LYS A 464 2.00 17.60 -7.15
C LYS A 464 2.52 16.25 -6.65
N THR A 465 2.63 15.27 -7.54
CA THR A 465 2.95 13.88 -7.17
C THR A 465 4.45 13.71 -6.91
N VAL A 466 5.32 14.29 -7.75
CA VAL A 466 6.78 14.10 -7.64
C VAL A 466 7.36 14.64 -6.32
N PRO A 467 7.02 15.86 -5.85
CA PRO A 467 7.51 16.34 -4.56
C PRO A 467 7.03 15.48 -3.39
N LYS A 468 5.77 15.04 -3.42
CA LYS A 468 5.21 14.14 -2.40
C LYS A 468 5.86 12.77 -2.42
N PHE A 469 6.21 12.26 -3.60
CA PHE A 469 7.00 11.04 -3.72
C PHE A 469 8.38 11.20 -3.07
N GLY A 470 9.06 12.32 -3.28
CA GLY A 470 10.33 12.62 -2.61
C GLY A 470 10.20 12.67 -1.09
N ILE A 471 9.20 13.41 -0.58
CA ILE A 471 8.93 13.49 0.88
C ILE A 471 8.57 12.11 1.45
N LEU A 472 7.75 11.33 0.74
CA LEU A 472 7.40 9.97 1.14
C LEU A 472 8.64 9.07 1.15
N GLY A 473 9.54 9.18 0.17
CA GLY A 473 10.81 8.45 0.14
C GLY A 473 11.70 8.76 1.35
N ILE A 474 11.82 10.04 1.71
CA ILE A 474 12.53 10.45 2.94
C ILE A 474 11.84 9.86 4.18
N ALA A 475 10.51 9.90 4.24
CA ALA A 475 9.77 9.33 5.35
C ALA A 475 9.93 7.81 5.47
N TYR A 476 9.99 7.08 4.35
CA TYR A 476 10.32 5.65 4.32
C TYR A 476 11.71 5.41 4.91
N PHE A 477 12.72 6.17 4.47
CA PHE A 477 14.09 6.04 4.95
C PHE A 477 14.20 6.34 6.46
N VAL A 478 13.64 7.46 6.92
CA VAL A 478 13.64 7.83 8.35
C VAL A 478 12.90 6.79 9.18
N SER A 479 11.72 6.33 8.73
CA SER A 479 10.96 5.30 9.44
C SER A 479 11.72 3.97 9.49
N LEU A 480 12.45 3.61 8.42
CA LEU A 480 13.29 2.42 8.38
C LEU A 480 14.42 2.51 9.40
N VAL A 481 15.14 3.64 9.46
CA VAL A 481 16.21 3.85 10.44
C VAL A 481 15.66 3.81 11.87
N LEU A 482 14.57 4.50 12.16
CA LEU A 482 13.96 4.53 13.49
C LEU A 482 13.45 3.15 13.92
N THR A 483 12.80 2.41 13.02
CA THR A 483 12.34 1.04 13.31
C THR A 483 13.49 0.06 13.44
N ALA A 484 14.58 0.21 12.67
CA ALA A 484 15.79 -0.59 12.84
C ALA A 484 16.45 -0.34 14.20
N ILE A 485 16.61 0.92 14.62
CA ILE A 485 17.13 1.26 15.96
C ILE A 485 16.20 0.70 17.05
N GLY A 486 14.89 0.87 16.91
CA GLY A 486 13.90 0.33 17.84
C GLY A 486 13.93 -1.20 17.93
N LEU A 487 14.13 -1.88 16.79
CA LEU A 487 14.30 -3.33 16.70
C LEU A 487 15.58 -3.79 17.40
N LEU A 488 16.70 -3.12 17.15
CA LEU A 488 17.98 -3.41 17.80
C LEU A 488 17.85 -3.22 19.32
N ALA A 489 17.29 -2.10 19.77
CA ALA A 489 17.07 -1.82 21.18
C ALA A 489 16.13 -2.85 21.82
N TYR A 490 15.00 -3.17 21.18
CA TYR A 490 14.07 -4.18 21.68
C TYR A 490 14.72 -5.55 21.80
N THR A 491 15.45 -5.99 20.77
CA THR A 491 16.13 -7.30 20.76
C THR A 491 17.23 -7.34 21.82
N ALA A 492 18.05 -6.30 21.90
CA ALA A 492 19.09 -6.15 22.92
C ALA A 492 18.55 -6.18 24.36
N LEU A 493 17.37 -5.60 24.60
CA LEU A 493 16.74 -5.53 25.92
C LEU A 493 15.94 -6.79 26.30
N THR A 494 15.56 -7.62 25.33
CA THR A 494 14.72 -8.82 25.55
C THR A 494 15.48 -10.13 25.49
N LEU A 495 16.69 -10.14 24.92
CA LEU A 495 17.69 -11.20 25.09
C LEU A 495 18.24 -11.20 26.51
#